data_AF-A0A5S3W0X4-F1
#
_entry.id   AF-A0A5S3W0X4-F1
#
_cell.length_a   1.000
_cell.length_b   1.000
_cell.length_c   1.000
_cell.angle_alpha   90.00
_cell.angle_beta   90.00
_cell.angle_gamma   90.00
#
_symmetry.space_group_name_H-M   'P 1'
#
loop_
_entity.id
_entity.type
_entity.pdbx_description
1 polymer ?
#
loop_
_entity_poly.entity_id
_entity_poly.type
_entity_poly.pdbx_seq_one_letter_code
_entity_poly.pdbx_strand_id
1 'polypeptide(L)'
;MGFGGISIWQLLIVLAIIVLLFGTKKLRGIGGDLGGAVKGFKKAMSDEQSAEKQASENKTEHIEKSAESTPIDSSTTSKTKDNDKV
;
A
#
# COMPACT_ATOMS: atom_id res chain seq x y z
N MET A 1 -36.13 -9.43 -2.86
CA MET A 1 -35.62 -8.66 -1.69
C MET A 1 -34.12 -8.44 -1.89
N GLY A 2 -33.76 -7.43 -2.68
CA GLY A 2 -32.35 -7.15 -3.01
C GLY A 2 -31.67 -6.26 -1.97
N PHE A 3 -30.34 -6.24 -1.98
CA PHE A 3 -29.44 -5.44 -1.14
C PHE A 3 -29.67 -3.90 -1.17
N GLY A 4 -30.74 -3.40 -1.81
CA GLY A 4 -31.06 -1.98 -1.97
C GLY A 4 -31.53 -1.26 -0.70
N GLY A 5 -31.56 -1.92 0.46
CA GLY A 5 -31.84 -1.32 1.76
C GLY A 5 -30.58 -1.06 2.62
N ILE A 6 -29.40 -1.49 2.15
CA ILE A 6 -28.14 -1.27 2.89
C ILE A 6 -27.63 0.11 2.51
N SER A 7 -28.08 1.11 3.27
CA SER A 7 -27.58 2.46 3.15
C SER A 7 -26.12 2.54 3.63
N ILE A 8 -25.35 3.46 3.04
CA ILE A 8 -23.93 3.70 3.38
C ILE A 8 -23.75 3.90 4.90
N TRP A 9 -24.74 4.53 5.56
CA TRP A 9 -24.74 4.76 7.00
C TRP A 9 -24.69 3.49 7.84
N GLN A 10 -25.38 2.42 7.42
CA GLN A 10 -25.39 1.14 8.10
C GLN A 10 -24.04 0.45 7.95
N LEU A 11 -23.42 0.52 6.78
CA LEU A 11 -22.08 -0.03 6.55
C LEU A 11 -21.02 0.64 7.44
N LEU A 12 -21.10 1.96 7.65
CA LEU A 12 -20.19 2.66 8.56
C LEU A 12 -20.36 2.22 10.02
N ILE A 13 -21.60 2.04 10.49
CA ILE A 13 -21.87 1.52 11.83
C ILE A 13 -21.28 0.11 11.99
N VAL A 14 -21.49 -0.77 11.02
CA VAL A 14 -20.98 -2.15 11.07
C VAL A 14 -19.45 -2.16 11.04
N LEU A 15 -18.84 -1.33 10.18
CA LEU A 15 -17.39 -1.17 10.11
C LEU A 15 -16.82 -0.71 11.45
N ALA A 16 -17.45 0.27 12.11
CA ALA A 16 -17.00 0.76 13.41
C ALA A 16 -16.99 -0.35 14.48
N ILE A 17 -18.02 -1.20 14.50
CA ILE A 17 -18.08 -2.35 15.42
C ILE A 17 -16.95 -3.34 15.12
N ILE A 18 -16.71 -3.68 13.86
CA ILE A 18 -15.61 -4.58 13.47
C ILE A 18 -14.26 -4.00 13.91
N VAL A 19 -14.03 -2.71 13.68
CA VAL A 19 -12.79 -2.04 14.09
C VAL A 19 -12.61 -2.06 15.62
N LEU A 20 -13.69 -1.92 16.39
CA LEU A 20 -13.64 -2.01 17.86
C LEU A 20 -13.36 -3.43 18.36
N LEU A 21 -13.95 -4.45 17.73
CA LEU A 21 -13.75 -5.86 18.11
C LEU A 21 -12.34 -6.35 17.81
N PHE A 22 -11.85 -6.07 16.60
CA PHE A 22 -10.53 -6.54 16.14
C PHE A 22 -9.39 -5.58 16.52
N GLY A 23 -9.73 -4.32 16.83
CA GLY A 23 -8.77 -3.26 17.08
C GLY A 23 -8.07 -2.76 15.82
N THR A 24 -7.60 -1.51 15.83
CA THR A 24 -6.90 -0.89 14.70
C THR A 24 -5.54 -1.53 14.39
N LYS A 25 -4.89 -2.16 15.37
CA LYS A 25 -3.59 -2.84 15.18
C LYS A 25 -3.67 -4.03 14.22
N LYS A 26 -4.68 -4.89 14.37
CA LYS A 26 -4.86 -6.07 13.50
C LYS A 26 -5.32 -5.65 12.11
N LEU A 27 -6.26 -4.69 12.04
CA LEU A 27 -6.74 -4.13 10.78
C LEU A 27 -5.65 -3.41 10.00
N ARG A 28 -4.70 -2.72 10.66
CA ARG A 28 -3.61 -2.03 9.95
C ARG A 28 -2.55 -2.97 9.40
N GLY A 29 -2.26 -4.08 10.07
CA GLY A 29 -1.38 -5.12 9.53
C GLY A 29 -1.98 -5.73 8.26
N ILE A 30 -3.16 -6.36 8.40
CA ILE A 30 -3.82 -7.06 7.29
C ILE A 30 -4.28 -6.09 6.19
N GLY A 31 -4.76 -4.91 6.57
CA GLY A 31 -5.19 -3.87 5.62
C GLY A 31 -4.02 -3.20 4.90
N GLY A 32 -2.81 -3.19 5.47
CA GLY A 32 -1.61 -2.73 4.78
C GLY A 32 -1.22 -3.67 3.64
N ASP A 33 -1.22 -4.98 3.90
CA ASP A 33 -0.87 -6.01 2.91
C ASP A 33 -1.92 -6.08 1.79
N LEU A 34 -3.20 -6.15 2.15
CA LEU A 34 -4.32 -6.16 1.18
C LEU A 34 -4.43 -4.81 0.44
N GLY A 35 -4.28 -3.70 1.16
CA GLY A 35 -4.34 -2.36 0.59
C GLY A 35 -3.20 -2.10 -0.40
N GLY A 36 -2.00 -2.60 -0.11
CA GLY A 36 -0.85 -2.54 -1.02
C GLY A 36 -1.11 -3.29 -2.33
N ALA A 37 -1.63 -4.52 -2.24
CA ALA A 37 -1.97 -5.33 -3.41
C ALA A 37 -3.06 -4.66 -4.29
N VAL A 38 -4.13 -4.16 -3.67
CA VAL A 38 -5.21 -3.45 -4.38
C VAL A 38 -4.73 -2.14 -4.98
N LYS A 39 -3.82 -1.41 -4.30
CA LYS A 39 -3.22 -0.18 -4.83
C LYS A 39 -2.38 -0.44 -6.08
N GLY A 40 -1.57 -1.50 -6.08
CA GLY A 40 -0.80 -1.92 -7.25
C GLY A 40 -1.70 -2.33 -8.42
N PHE A 41 -2.76 -3.09 -8.13
CA PHE A 41 -3.77 -3.46 -9.13
C PHE A 41 -4.45 -2.22 -9.75
N LYS A 42 -4.91 -1.28 -8.92
CA LYS A 42 -5.55 -0.05 -9.42
C LYS A 42 -4.58 0.81 -10.21
N LYS A 43 -3.30 0.87 -9.82
CA LYS A 43 -2.25 1.59 -10.55
C LYS A 43 -2.03 0.98 -11.94
N ALA A 44 -1.81 -0.33 -12.03
CA ALA A 44 -1.62 -1.03 -13.30
C ALA A 44 -2.84 -0.85 -14.24
N MET A 45 -4.05 -1.00 -13.69
CA MET A 45 -5.28 -0.83 -14.46
C MET A 45 -5.53 0.63 -14.89
N SER A 46 -5.08 1.60 -14.10
CA SER A 46 -5.16 3.03 -14.45
C SER A 46 -4.08 3.43 -15.45
N ASP A 47 -2.89 2.84 -15.40
CA ASP A 47 -1.79 3.08 -16.35
C ASP A 47 -2.14 2.50 -17.73
N GLU A 48 -2.80 1.34 -17.80
CA GLU A 48 -3.33 0.77 -19.05
C GLU A 48 -4.45 1.64 -19.63
N GLN A 49 -5.37 2.14 -18.79
CA GLN A 49 -6.40 3.08 -19.23
C GLN A 49 -5.85 4.47 -19.60
N SER A 50 -4.73 4.87 -19.00
CA SER A 50 -4.03 6.13 -19.33
C SER A 50 -3.17 5.98 -20.58
N ALA A 51 -2.66 4.79 -20.91
CA ALA A 51 -1.98 4.50 -22.17
C ALA A 51 -2.94 4.59 -23.36
N GLU A 52 -4.19 4.17 -23.19
CA GLU A 52 -5.27 4.36 -24.19
C GLU A 52 -5.62 5.84 -24.40
N LYS A 53 -5.48 6.69 -23.36
CA LYS A 53 -5.76 8.14 -23.41
C LYS A 53 -4.56 9.01 -23.82
N GLN A 54 -3.32 8.55 -23.60
CA GLN A 54 -2.10 9.30 -23.92
C GLN A 54 -1.57 9.07 -25.34
N ALA A 55 -2.18 8.19 -26.14
CA ALA A 55 -1.88 8.10 -27.56
C ALA A 55 -2.22 9.38 -28.35
N SER A 56 -2.88 10.38 -27.73
CA SER A 56 -3.18 11.67 -28.34
C SER A 56 -2.42 12.88 -27.76
N GLU A 57 -1.62 12.74 -26.70
CA GLU A 57 -0.95 13.90 -26.11
C GLU A 57 0.32 13.50 -25.36
N ASN A 58 1.45 14.10 -25.76
CA ASN A 58 2.67 14.28 -24.97
C ASN A 58 3.82 13.26 -25.12
N LYS A 59 4.51 13.35 -26.27
CA LYS A 59 5.90 12.91 -26.45
C LYS A 59 6.85 14.12 -26.28
N THR A 60 7.03 14.64 -25.07
CA THR A 60 8.21 15.45 -24.66
C THR A 60 8.15 15.48 -23.12
N GLU A 61 9.03 14.84 -22.36
CA GLU A 61 10.24 15.41 -21.76
C GLU A 61 10.89 14.28 -20.91
N HIS A 62 12.07 13.76 -21.30
CA HIS A 62 13.36 13.97 -20.62
C HIS A 62 13.44 13.29 -19.23
N ILE A 63 13.94 12.06 -19.07
CA ILE A 63 15.37 11.64 -18.97
C ILE A 63 16.18 12.52 -17.97
N GLU A 64 16.85 11.85 -17.04
CA GLU A 64 17.87 12.35 -16.08
C GLU A 64 17.42 13.06 -14.79
N LYS A 65 17.45 12.30 -13.69
CA LYS A 65 18.17 12.75 -12.48
C LYS A 65 18.70 11.55 -11.69
N SER A 66 19.90 11.13 -12.05
CA SER A 66 20.83 10.43 -11.16
C SER A 66 21.44 11.46 -10.20
N ALA A 67 21.40 11.18 -8.88
CA ALA A 67 22.38 11.60 -7.85
C ALA A 67 21.75 11.52 -6.44
N GLU A 68 22.04 10.40 -5.77
CA GLU A 68 22.69 10.33 -4.44
C GLU A 68 22.32 11.32 -3.31
N SER A 69 21.81 10.76 -2.21
CA SER A 69 21.96 11.29 -0.84
C SER A 69 21.77 10.15 0.19
N THR A 70 22.87 9.44 0.45
CA THR A 70 23.42 9.04 1.78
C THR A 70 22.59 8.24 2.83
N PRO A 71 23.30 7.45 3.67
CA PRO A 71 22.84 6.17 4.22
C PRO A 71 21.95 6.24 5.47
N ILE A 72 20.99 5.34 5.51
CA ILE A 72 20.20 4.95 6.68
C ILE A 72 21.06 4.11 7.63
N ASP A 73 21.54 4.76 8.70
CA ASP A 73 22.18 4.14 9.84
C ASP A 73 21.14 3.52 10.81
N SER A 74 21.40 2.26 11.12
CA SER A 74 21.18 1.50 12.35
C SER A 74 19.88 1.66 13.17
N SER A 75 19.10 0.56 13.23
CA SER A 75 18.83 -0.17 14.49
C SER A 75 17.83 -1.32 14.30
N THR A 76 18.32 -2.52 13.99
CA THR A 76 17.71 -3.74 14.56
C THR A 76 18.83 -4.69 14.93
N THR A 77 19.07 -4.71 16.23
CA THR A 77 19.77 -5.70 17.04
C THR A 77 19.46 -7.14 16.60
N SER A 78 20.48 -7.85 16.14
CA SER A 78 20.56 -9.31 16.25
C SER A 78 21.90 -9.69 16.92
N LYS A 79 21.88 -9.76 18.26
CA LYS A 79 22.94 -10.41 19.06
C LYS A 79 22.67 -11.91 19.13
N THR A 80 23.64 -12.72 18.72
CA THR A 80 24.10 -13.98 19.36
C THR A 80 25.37 -14.42 18.61
N LYS A 81 26.54 -13.99 19.12
CA LYS A 81 27.57 -14.82 19.79
C LYS A 81 28.15 -15.90 18.88
N ASP A 82 29.27 -15.57 18.21
CA ASP A 82 30.65 -15.82 18.67
C ASP A 82 31.06 -17.30 18.55
N ASN A 83 31.77 -17.59 17.46
CA ASN A 83 32.73 -18.69 17.33
C ASN A 83 33.96 -18.12 16.60
N ASP A 84 35.08 -17.98 17.30
CA ASP A 84 36.44 -17.92 16.78
C ASP A 84 37.34 -18.18 18.00
N LYS A 85 37.99 -19.33 18.19
CA LYS A 85 39.13 -19.90 17.46
C LYS A 85 40.26 -18.89 17.21
N VAL A 86 41.01 -18.57 18.25
CA VAL A 86 42.50 -18.54 18.26
C VAL A 86 42.99 -18.63 19.70
#